data_AF-A0A2P2KLY1-F1
#
_entry.id   AF-A0A2P2KLY1-F1
#
_cell.length_a   1.000
_cell.length_b   1.000
_cell.length_c   1.000
_cell.angle_alpha   90.00
_cell.angle_beta   90.00
_cell.angle_gamma   90.00
#
_symmetry.space_group_name_H-M   'P 1'
#
loop_
_entity.id
_entity.type
_entity.pdbx_description
1 polymer ?
#
loop_
_entity_poly.entity_id
_entity_poly.type
_entity_poly.pdbx_seq_one_letter_code
_entity_poly.pdbx_strand_id
1 'polypeptide(L)'
;MCITFFHTNTPNYGNKKVSQSSALSVIVVFIFISQVVTAPMSTINAIAVEAYKKYVLVSLIQHGQFSTSLPKYTSSAAQRNLKNFCMPYVELATSYGSGKIAELEACVQTNREKFESDKNLGLVKQVVSSMYKRNIQRLTQTYLTLSLQDIANTVQLNGPKEAEMHVLQMIQDGEIYATINQKDGMVRFLEDPEQYKTCEIIERIDFSIQRIMALSKKLTTMDELVSCDPSYLAKAGRERQRFDFDDFDTVPQKFNL
;
A
#
# COMPACT_ATOMS: atom_id res chain seq x y z
N MET A 1 7.40 -56.03 -21.83
CA MET A 1 6.30 -55.65 -20.91
C MET A 1 6.36 -54.14 -20.77
N CYS A 2 5.48 -53.46 -21.51
CA CYS A 2 5.27 -52.01 -21.44
C CYS A 2 4.87 -51.57 -20.03
N ILE A 3 5.22 -50.35 -19.64
CA ILE A 3 4.40 -49.36 -18.88
C ILE A 3 5.21 -48.04 -18.92
N THR A 4 5.02 -47.21 -19.96
CA THR A 4 4.27 -45.93 -19.97
C THR A 4 4.85 -44.79 -19.11
N PHE A 5 5.41 -43.81 -19.83
CA PHE A 5 5.63 -42.44 -19.40
C PHE A 5 4.34 -41.82 -18.86
N PHE A 6 4.34 -41.34 -17.61
CA PHE A 6 3.38 -40.33 -17.15
C PHE A 6 4.03 -38.96 -17.24
N HIS A 7 3.61 -38.21 -18.27
CA HIS A 7 3.89 -36.81 -18.44
C HIS A 7 2.94 -36.03 -17.52
N THR A 8 3.33 -35.79 -16.27
CA THR A 8 2.60 -34.84 -15.41
C THR A 8 3.26 -33.48 -15.55
N ASN A 9 2.56 -32.60 -16.29
CA ASN A 9 2.75 -31.15 -16.31
C ASN A 9 2.93 -30.64 -14.88
N THR A 10 4.17 -30.32 -14.51
CA THR A 10 4.48 -29.56 -13.29
C THR A 10 3.95 -28.14 -13.47
N PRO A 11 3.09 -27.62 -12.57
CA PRO A 11 2.75 -26.21 -12.60
C PRO A 11 4.00 -25.41 -12.21
N ASN A 12 4.20 -24.31 -12.91
CA ASN A 12 5.35 -23.41 -12.85
C ASN A 12 5.39 -22.63 -11.51
N TYR A 13 5.68 -23.32 -10.39
CA TYR A 13 5.68 -22.77 -9.02
C TYR A 13 6.95 -21.97 -8.66
N GLY A 14 7.99 -22.01 -9.49
CA GLY A 14 9.26 -21.31 -9.24
C GLY A 14 9.16 -19.79 -9.32
N ASN A 15 8.37 -19.26 -10.27
CA ASN A 15 8.27 -17.81 -10.50
C ASN A 15 7.37 -17.07 -9.49
N LYS A 16 6.35 -17.73 -8.93
CA LYS A 16 5.47 -17.10 -7.91
C LYS A 16 6.22 -16.68 -6.65
N LYS A 17 7.24 -17.45 -6.22
CA LYS A 17 8.05 -17.11 -5.03
C LYS A 17 8.92 -15.86 -5.25
N VAL A 18 9.41 -15.64 -6.47
CA VAL A 18 10.28 -14.49 -6.79
C VAL A 18 9.47 -13.20 -6.87
N SER A 19 8.30 -13.22 -7.52
CA SER A 19 7.39 -12.06 -7.58
C SER A 19 6.77 -11.71 -6.23
N GLN A 20 6.36 -12.71 -5.43
CA GLN A 20 5.93 -12.44 -4.05
C GLN A 20 7.06 -11.87 -3.19
N SER A 21 8.30 -12.32 -3.37
CA SER A 21 9.45 -11.83 -2.63
C SER A 21 9.80 -10.37 -2.95
N SER A 22 9.67 -9.93 -4.20
CA SER A 22 9.89 -8.53 -4.59
C SER A 22 8.77 -7.61 -4.07
N ALA A 23 7.50 -8.03 -4.18
CA ALA A 23 6.37 -7.28 -3.63
C ALA A 23 6.43 -7.14 -2.09
N LEU A 24 6.77 -8.23 -1.39
CA LEU A 24 7.01 -8.20 0.07
C LEU A 24 8.14 -7.23 0.43
N SER A 25 9.19 -7.16 -0.39
CA SER A 25 10.31 -6.24 -0.15
C SER A 25 9.88 -4.77 -0.26
N VAL A 26 9.04 -4.43 -1.25
CA VAL A 26 8.53 -3.05 -1.42
C VAL A 26 7.59 -2.65 -0.27
N ILE A 27 6.72 -3.55 0.19
CA ILE A 27 5.83 -3.31 1.35
C ILE A 27 6.66 -3.05 2.61
N VAL A 28 7.69 -3.86 2.86
CA VAL A 28 8.57 -3.69 4.01
C VAL A 28 9.29 -2.34 3.94
N VAL A 29 9.83 -1.97 2.77
CA VAL A 29 10.45 -0.66 2.56
C VAL A 29 9.47 0.49 2.83
N PHE A 30 8.23 0.38 2.35
CA PHE A 30 7.19 1.37 2.62
C PHE A 30 6.94 1.55 4.13
N ILE A 31 6.82 0.43 4.87
CA ILE A 31 6.63 0.47 6.34
C ILE A 31 7.81 1.17 7.00
N PHE A 32 9.05 0.81 6.66
CA PHE A 32 10.24 1.43 7.25
C PHE A 32 10.30 2.94 7.00
N ILE A 33 10.06 3.38 5.75
CA ILE A 33 10.09 4.80 5.42
C ILE A 33 8.95 5.55 6.14
N SER A 34 7.76 4.95 6.22
CA SER A 34 6.63 5.51 6.96
C SER A 34 6.99 5.78 8.42
N GLN A 35 7.65 4.83 9.09
CA GLN A 35 8.11 5.00 10.47
C GLN A 35 9.06 6.20 10.62
N VAL A 36 10.02 6.36 9.69
CA VAL A 36 10.97 7.48 9.69
C VAL A 36 10.26 8.82 9.54
N VAL A 37 9.27 8.92 8.66
CA VAL A 37 8.49 10.15 8.45
C VAL A 37 7.62 10.48 9.66
N THR A 38 7.11 9.47 10.36
CA THR A 38 6.25 9.67 11.56
C THR A 38 7.01 9.92 12.86
N ALA A 39 8.34 9.78 12.86
CA ALA A 39 9.15 9.96 14.04
C ALA A 39 8.97 11.38 14.65
N PRO A 40 8.89 11.51 15.98
CA PRO A 40 8.73 12.81 16.62
C PRO A 40 9.97 13.68 16.34
N MET A 41 9.73 14.88 15.80
CA MET A 41 10.79 15.84 15.50
C MET A 41 10.31 17.25 15.88
N SER A 42 11.17 18.01 16.55
CA SER A 42 10.93 19.41 16.90
C SER A 42 11.30 20.35 15.75
N THR A 43 12.31 19.97 14.97
CA THR A 43 12.78 20.66 13.75
C THR A 43 12.90 19.67 12.60
N ILE A 44 12.96 20.18 11.37
CA ILE A 44 13.04 19.35 10.17
C ILE A 44 14.50 18.94 9.98
N ASN A 45 14.72 17.65 9.75
CA ASN A 45 16.02 17.11 9.39
C ASN A 45 16.06 16.77 7.89
N ALA A 46 17.26 16.83 7.30
CA ALA A 46 17.46 16.46 5.90
C ALA A 46 17.08 14.99 5.64
N ILE A 47 17.25 14.12 6.64
CA ILE A 47 16.91 12.70 6.57
C ILE A 47 15.40 12.49 6.36
N ALA A 48 14.53 13.19 7.10
CA ALA A 48 13.08 13.05 6.90
C ALA A 48 12.62 13.65 5.58
N VAL A 49 13.28 14.70 5.08
CA VAL A 49 12.99 15.25 3.75
C VAL A 49 13.29 14.19 2.68
N GLU A 50 14.47 13.57 2.71
CA GLU A 50 14.84 12.51 1.77
C GLU A 50 13.97 11.26 1.92
N ALA A 51 13.62 10.89 3.16
CA ALA A 51 12.70 9.80 3.43
C ALA A 51 11.31 10.10 2.87
N TYR A 52 10.81 11.33 3.02
CA TYR A 52 9.50 11.73 2.51
C TYR A 52 9.44 11.70 0.97
N LYS A 53 10.49 12.16 0.27
CA LYS A 53 10.58 12.03 -1.19
C LYS A 53 10.41 10.58 -1.64
N LYS A 54 11.13 9.65 -1.00
CA LYS A 54 11.06 8.21 -1.29
C LYS A 54 9.72 7.60 -0.84
N TYR A 55 9.15 8.09 0.26
CA TYR A 55 7.82 7.70 0.73
C TYR A 55 6.75 7.94 -0.34
N VAL A 56 6.77 9.12 -0.96
CA VAL A 56 5.83 9.45 -2.06
C VAL A 56 5.99 8.47 -3.21
N LEU A 57 7.23 8.26 -3.70
CA LEU A 57 7.49 7.38 -4.84
C LEU A 57 7.09 5.92 -4.55
N VAL A 58 7.49 5.38 -3.40
CA VAL A 58 7.19 4.00 -3.01
C VAL A 58 5.68 3.82 -2.76
N SER A 59 5.01 4.82 -2.19
CA SER A 59 3.54 4.80 -2.04
C SER A 59 2.84 4.71 -3.41
N LEU A 60 3.33 5.46 -4.41
CA LEU A 60 2.78 5.40 -5.77
C LEU A 60 3.03 4.03 -6.42
N ILE A 61 4.20 3.41 -6.21
CA ILE A 61 4.48 2.08 -6.76
C ILE A 61 3.60 1.01 -6.08
N GLN A 62 3.51 1.03 -4.75
CA GLN A 62 2.84 -0.02 -3.98
C GLN A 62 1.31 0.08 -3.98
N HIS A 63 0.78 1.28 -3.76
CA HIS A 63 -0.66 1.50 -3.59
C HIS A 63 -1.28 2.15 -4.82
N GLY A 64 -0.46 2.76 -5.69
CA GLY A 64 -0.89 3.55 -6.86
C GLY A 64 -1.78 4.74 -6.52
N GLN A 65 -1.74 5.16 -5.26
CA GLN A 65 -2.34 6.36 -4.73
C GLN A 65 -1.39 6.94 -3.69
N PHE A 66 -1.41 8.26 -3.58
CA PHE A 66 -0.70 8.97 -2.55
C PHE A 66 -1.69 9.89 -1.84
N SER A 67 -1.88 9.66 -0.54
CA SER A 67 -2.55 10.64 0.29
C SER A 67 -1.53 11.68 0.75
N THR A 68 -1.79 12.94 0.43
CA THR A 68 -0.98 14.05 0.92
C THR A 68 -1.13 14.24 2.43
N SER A 69 -2.14 13.63 3.06
CA SER A 69 -2.33 13.67 4.52
C SER A 69 -1.48 12.59 5.19
N LEU A 70 -0.55 13.06 6.04
CA LEU A 70 0.16 12.19 6.97
C LEU A 70 -0.75 11.86 8.17
N PRO A 71 -0.50 10.73 8.87
CA PRO A 71 -1.25 10.40 10.08
C PRO A 71 -1.24 11.53 11.11
N LYS A 72 -2.33 11.70 11.86
CA LYS A 72 -2.50 12.82 12.82
C LYS A 72 -1.43 12.86 13.91
N TYR A 73 -0.87 11.71 14.28
CA TYR A 73 0.20 11.58 15.28
C TYR A 73 1.58 12.03 14.79
N THR A 74 1.71 12.35 13.49
CA THR A 74 2.96 12.89 12.93
C THR A 74 3.25 14.26 13.52
N SER A 75 4.53 14.59 13.68
CA SER A 75 4.94 15.89 14.22
C SER A 75 4.38 17.07 13.42
N SER A 76 4.04 18.16 14.13
CA SER A 76 3.50 19.37 13.50
C SER A 76 4.50 20.03 12.54
N ALA A 77 5.81 19.91 12.83
CA ALA A 77 6.89 20.36 11.96
C ALA A 77 6.90 19.60 10.63
N ALA A 78 6.75 18.26 10.66
CA ALA A 78 6.68 17.44 9.46
C ALA A 78 5.44 17.76 8.62
N GLN A 79 4.26 17.81 9.25
CA GLN A 79 2.98 18.06 8.57
C GLN A 79 2.96 19.39 7.81
N ARG A 80 3.55 20.45 8.38
CA ARG A 80 3.54 21.79 7.77
C ARG A 80 4.57 21.94 6.66
N ASN A 81 5.72 21.28 6.77
CA ASN A 81 6.89 21.67 5.99
C ASN A 81 7.37 20.62 4.98
N LEU A 82 7.23 19.31 5.27
CA LEU A 82 7.75 18.28 4.35
C LEU A 82 7.14 18.38 2.95
N LYS A 83 5.86 18.74 2.87
CA LYS A 83 5.17 19.00 1.59
C LYS A 83 5.85 20.12 0.80
N ASN A 84 6.17 21.23 1.46
CA ASN A 84 6.76 22.42 0.81
C ASN A 84 8.17 22.14 0.28
N PHE A 85 8.96 21.34 1.01
CA PHE A 85 10.31 20.96 0.56
C PHE A 85 10.31 19.92 -0.58
N CYS A 86 9.20 19.19 -0.76
CA CYS A 86 9.11 18.08 -1.71
C CYS A 86 8.08 18.33 -2.82
N MET A 87 7.78 19.60 -3.13
CA MET A 87 6.77 19.98 -4.12
C MET A 87 6.87 19.22 -5.47
N PRO A 88 8.06 19.03 -6.09
CA PRO A 88 8.17 18.27 -7.34
C PRO A 88 7.66 16.83 -7.25
N TYR A 89 7.82 16.18 -6.08
CA TYR A 89 7.34 14.82 -5.84
C TYR A 89 5.83 14.79 -5.58
N VAL A 90 5.30 15.83 -4.93
CA VAL A 90 3.85 15.99 -4.70
C VAL A 90 3.13 16.30 -6.01
N GLU A 91 3.71 17.11 -6.88
CA GLU A 91 3.21 17.38 -8.23
C GLU A 91 3.21 16.10 -9.08
N LEU A 92 4.29 15.31 -9.03
CA LEU A 92 4.35 14.00 -9.68
C LEU A 92 3.21 13.09 -9.19
N ALA A 93 2.99 13.01 -7.87
CA ALA A 93 1.90 12.23 -7.30
C ALA A 93 0.50 12.74 -7.73
N THR A 94 0.35 14.04 -7.89
CA THR A 94 -0.89 14.66 -8.36
C THR A 94 -1.14 14.32 -9.83
N SER A 95 -0.11 14.43 -10.67
CA SER A 95 -0.17 14.01 -12.08
C SER A 95 -0.44 12.50 -12.21
N TYR A 96 0.12 11.67 -11.32
CA TYR A 96 -0.20 10.24 -11.26
C TYR A 96 -1.70 10.00 -11.00
N GLY A 97 -2.36 10.86 -10.21
CA GLY A 97 -3.79 10.77 -9.94
C GLY A 97 -4.68 10.95 -11.18
N SER A 98 -4.23 11.66 -12.23
CA SER A 98 -5.00 11.87 -13.46
C SER A 98 -5.07 10.61 -14.34
N GLY A 99 -4.15 9.66 -14.15
CA GLY A 99 -4.06 8.40 -14.90
C GLY A 99 -3.54 8.56 -16.33
N LYS A 100 -3.17 9.78 -16.76
CA LYS A 100 -2.64 10.05 -18.11
C LYS A 100 -1.12 9.98 -18.10
N ILE A 101 -0.57 9.08 -18.91
CA ILE A 101 0.86 8.83 -18.96
C ILE A 101 1.63 10.01 -19.56
N ALA A 102 1.12 10.61 -20.64
CA ALA A 102 1.77 11.77 -21.27
C ALA A 102 1.95 12.95 -20.30
N GLU A 103 0.97 13.21 -19.42
CA GLU A 103 1.08 14.26 -18.39
C GLU A 103 2.14 13.90 -17.35
N LEU A 104 2.19 12.63 -16.95
CA LEU A 104 3.17 12.13 -15.98
C LEU A 104 4.60 12.23 -16.54
N GLU A 105 4.82 11.79 -17.78
CA GLU A 105 6.12 11.87 -18.45
C GLU A 105 6.59 13.31 -18.64
N ALA A 106 5.67 14.21 -19.01
CA ALA A 106 5.97 15.64 -19.08
C ALA A 106 6.41 16.19 -17.72
N CYS A 107 5.70 15.84 -16.63
CA CYS A 107 6.06 16.25 -15.27
C CYS A 107 7.45 15.73 -14.86
N VAL A 108 7.76 14.46 -15.22
CA VAL A 108 9.08 13.86 -14.98
C VAL A 108 10.17 14.63 -15.73
N GLN A 109 9.93 14.97 -17.00
CA GLN A 109 10.90 15.67 -17.83
C GLN A 109 11.14 17.11 -17.34
N THR A 110 10.08 17.82 -16.92
CA THR A 110 10.19 19.18 -16.35
C THR A 110 11.01 19.20 -15.06
N ASN A 111 10.90 18.18 -14.20
CA ASN A 111 11.59 18.12 -12.92
C ASN A 111 12.82 17.19 -12.92
N ARG A 112 13.29 16.77 -14.10
CA ARG A 112 14.33 15.73 -14.25
C ARG A 112 15.62 16.03 -13.50
N GLU A 113 16.12 17.26 -13.60
CA GLU A 113 17.35 17.70 -12.93
C GLU A 113 17.27 17.52 -11.40
N LYS A 114 16.11 17.78 -10.81
CA LYS A 114 15.88 17.60 -9.36
C LYS A 114 15.89 16.12 -8.99
N PHE A 115 15.27 15.25 -9.78
CA PHE A 115 15.27 13.81 -9.54
C PHE A 115 16.65 13.16 -9.72
N GLU A 116 17.47 13.68 -10.64
CA GLU A 116 18.85 13.27 -10.83
C GLU A 116 19.74 13.72 -9.66
N SER A 117 19.61 14.97 -9.23
CA SER A 117 20.31 15.51 -8.05
C SER A 117 20.01 14.72 -6.78
N ASP A 118 18.72 14.38 -6.56
CA ASP A 118 18.28 13.58 -5.41
C ASP A 118 18.58 12.07 -5.54
N LYS A 119 19.18 11.63 -6.66
CA LYS A 119 19.47 10.22 -6.98
C LYS A 119 18.24 9.30 -6.96
N ASN A 120 17.07 9.85 -7.24
CA ASN A 120 15.79 9.12 -7.21
C ASN A 120 15.24 8.80 -8.61
N LEU A 121 15.95 9.13 -9.69
CA LEU A 121 15.49 8.96 -11.07
C LEU A 121 15.05 7.51 -11.38
N GLY A 122 15.75 6.50 -10.85
CA GLY A 122 15.38 5.09 -11.05
C GLY A 122 14.01 4.76 -10.47
N LEU A 123 13.70 5.25 -9.28
CA LEU A 123 12.39 5.07 -8.64
C LEU A 123 11.30 5.84 -9.39
N VAL A 124 11.60 7.04 -9.90
CA VAL A 124 10.65 7.80 -10.73
C VAL A 124 10.30 7.04 -12.01
N LYS A 125 11.27 6.40 -12.66
CA LYS A 125 11.00 5.53 -13.83
C LYS A 125 10.11 4.33 -13.46
N GLN A 126 10.31 3.75 -12.28
CA GLN A 126 9.44 2.69 -11.77
C GLN A 126 8.01 3.18 -11.51
N VAL A 127 7.83 4.41 -11.02
CA VAL A 127 6.49 5.04 -10.91
C VAL A 127 5.83 5.17 -12.28
N VAL A 128 6.55 5.62 -13.31
CA VAL A 128 5.97 5.67 -14.67
C VAL A 128 5.59 4.27 -15.16
N SER A 129 6.46 3.27 -14.95
CA SER A 129 6.17 1.88 -15.32
C SER A 129 4.96 1.31 -14.57
N SER A 130 4.79 1.63 -13.27
CA SER A 130 3.66 1.18 -12.48
C SER A 130 2.32 1.78 -12.94
N MET A 131 2.34 2.94 -13.61
CA MET A 131 1.13 3.53 -14.20
C MET A 131 0.51 2.63 -15.26
N TYR A 132 1.32 2.05 -16.15
CA TYR A 132 0.84 1.13 -17.18
C TYR A 132 0.15 -0.08 -16.57
N LYS A 133 0.81 -0.72 -15.58
CA LYS A 133 0.25 -1.85 -14.83
C LYS A 133 -1.08 -1.48 -14.18
N ARG A 134 -1.17 -0.31 -13.56
CA ARG A 134 -2.37 0.16 -12.88
C ARG A 134 -3.52 0.48 -13.84
N ASN A 135 -3.23 1.09 -14.98
CA ASN A 135 -4.24 1.36 -15.99
C ASN A 135 -4.81 0.05 -16.56
N ILE A 136 -3.97 -0.97 -16.78
CA ILE A 136 -4.44 -2.32 -17.16
C ILE A 136 -5.29 -2.95 -16.05
N GLN A 137 -4.88 -2.86 -14.78
CA GLN A 137 -5.69 -3.33 -13.64
C GLN A 137 -7.07 -2.66 -13.56
N ARG A 138 -7.18 -1.39 -13.94
CA ARG A 138 -8.49 -0.72 -13.99
C ARG A 138 -9.40 -1.28 -15.08
N LEU A 139 -8.83 -1.72 -16.21
CA LEU A 139 -9.60 -2.34 -17.28
C LEU A 139 -10.25 -3.65 -16.84
N THR A 140 -9.61 -4.40 -15.93
CA THR A 140 -10.18 -5.66 -15.42
C THR A 140 -11.43 -5.43 -14.55
N GLN A 141 -11.66 -4.20 -14.07
CA GLN A 141 -12.84 -3.84 -13.28
C GLN A 141 -14.05 -3.49 -14.16
N THR A 142 -13.82 -3.08 -15.40
CA THR A 142 -14.88 -2.62 -16.33
C THR A 142 -15.13 -3.58 -17.48
N TYR A 143 -14.16 -4.40 -17.86
CA TYR A 143 -14.24 -5.29 -19.01
C TYR A 143 -14.03 -6.75 -18.61
N LEU A 144 -14.83 -7.65 -19.19
CA LEU A 144 -14.61 -9.09 -19.12
C LEU A 144 -13.67 -9.57 -20.22
N THR A 145 -13.83 -9.02 -21.42
CA THR A 145 -13.01 -9.33 -22.60
C THR A 145 -12.69 -8.03 -23.34
N LEU A 146 -11.43 -7.84 -23.73
CA LEU A 146 -10.99 -6.63 -24.41
C LEU A 146 -9.89 -6.97 -25.44
N SER A 147 -9.87 -6.28 -26.57
CA SER A 147 -8.83 -6.52 -27.59
C SER A 147 -7.48 -5.96 -27.14
N LEU A 148 -6.38 -6.59 -27.59
CA LEU A 148 -5.02 -6.08 -27.34
C LEU A 148 -4.80 -4.69 -27.94
N GLN A 149 -5.50 -4.37 -29.04
CA GLN A 149 -5.43 -3.06 -29.66
C GLN A 149 -6.12 -1.99 -28.79
N ASP A 150 -7.29 -2.30 -28.23
CA ASP A 150 -8.01 -1.37 -27.35
C ASP A 150 -7.27 -1.15 -26.03
N ILE A 151 -6.63 -2.20 -25.50
CA ILE A 151 -5.73 -2.07 -24.35
C ILE A 151 -4.57 -1.13 -24.71
N ALA A 152 -3.92 -1.32 -25.85
CA ALA A 152 -2.82 -0.45 -26.27
C ALA A 152 -3.26 1.01 -26.41
N ASN A 153 -4.41 1.26 -27.04
CA ASN A 153 -4.96 2.60 -27.23
C ASN A 153 -5.33 3.27 -25.89
N THR A 154 -5.97 2.52 -24.99
CA THR A 154 -6.45 3.05 -23.70
C THR A 154 -5.29 3.34 -22.76
N VAL A 155 -4.23 2.52 -22.79
CA VAL A 155 -3.06 2.63 -21.93
C VAL A 155 -1.91 3.40 -22.63
N GLN A 156 -2.14 3.96 -23.83
CA GLN A 156 -1.15 4.76 -24.57
C GLN A 156 0.16 4.00 -24.85
N LEU A 157 0.06 2.71 -25.18
CA LEU A 157 1.20 1.88 -25.62
C LEU A 157 1.39 1.98 -27.13
N ASN A 158 2.60 1.66 -27.61
CA ASN A 158 2.96 1.82 -29.02
C ASN A 158 2.30 0.77 -29.95
N GLY A 159 1.69 -0.28 -29.39
CA GLY A 159 0.93 -1.25 -30.16
C GLY A 159 0.48 -2.48 -29.39
N PRO A 160 -0.25 -3.40 -30.06
CA PRO A 160 -0.85 -4.57 -29.43
C PRO A 160 0.19 -5.57 -28.91
N LYS A 161 1.38 -5.65 -29.54
CA LYS A 161 2.49 -6.50 -29.08
C LYS A 161 3.06 -6.06 -27.73
N GLU A 162 3.15 -4.75 -27.51
CA GLU A 162 3.62 -4.20 -26.24
C GLU A 162 2.58 -4.42 -25.14
N ALA A 163 1.30 -4.23 -25.47
CA ALA A 163 0.19 -4.57 -24.57
C ALA A 163 0.20 -6.05 -24.19
N GLU A 164 0.43 -6.96 -25.15
CA GLU A 164 0.55 -8.40 -24.88
C GLU A 164 1.67 -8.70 -23.91
N MET A 165 2.85 -8.10 -24.11
CA MET A 165 4.01 -8.28 -23.22
C MET A 165 3.70 -7.81 -21.79
N HIS A 166 3.06 -6.64 -21.63
CA HIS A 166 2.67 -6.14 -20.31
C HIS A 166 1.65 -7.04 -19.62
N VAL A 167 0.59 -7.45 -20.34
CA VAL A 167 -0.44 -8.35 -19.80
C VAL A 167 0.19 -9.68 -19.39
N LEU A 168 1.09 -10.24 -20.19
CA LEU A 168 1.77 -11.50 -19.90
C LEU A 168 2.67 -11.39 -18.66
N GLN A 169 3.42 -10.29 -18.51
CA GLN A 169 4.21 -10.02 -17.31
C GLN A 169 3.31 -9.92 -16.07
N MET A 170 2.20 -9.19 -16.15
CA MET A 170 1.27 -9.04 -15.03
C MET A 170 0.60 -10.37 -14.63
N ILE A 171 0.31 -11.26 -15.58
CA ILE A 171 -0.19 -12.61 -15.30
C ILE A 171 0.89 -13.44 -14.59
N GLN A 172 2.14 -13.37 -15.04
CA GLN A 172 3.27 -14.09 -14.43
C GLN A 172 3.56 -13.61 -13.00
N ASP A 173 3.49 -12.29 -12.80
CA ASP A 173 3.68 -11.66 -11.49
C ASP A 173 2.52 -11.94 -10.53
N GLY A 174 1.37 -12.40 -11.04
CA GLY A 174 0.15 -12.63 -10.26
C GLY A 174 -0.62 -11.35 -9.93
N GLU A 175 -0.41 -10.28 -10.70
CA GLU A 175 -1.06 -8.98 -10.52
C GLU A 175 -2.46 -8.93 -11.15
N ILE A 176 -2.71 -9.73 -12.19
CA ILE A 176 -4.01 -9.91 -12.84
C ILE A 176 -4.23 -11.38 -13.18
N TYR A 177 -5.50 -11.80 -13.21
CA TYR A 177 -5.90 -13.10 -13.72
C TYR A 177 -6.54 -12.90 -15.09
N ALA A 178 -5.87 -13.38 -16.14
CA ALA A 178 -6.35 -13.23 -17.51
C ALA A 178 -5.85 -14.36 -18.41
N THR A 179 -6.53 -14.58 -19.52
CA THR A 179 -6.12 -15.50 -20.60
C THR A 179 -6.03 -14.73 -21.91
N ILE A 180 -4.92 -14.88 -22.62
CA ILE A 180 -4.69 -14.24 -23.92
C ILE A 180 -5.04 -15.24 -25.03
N ASN A 181 -5.91 -14.84 -25.95
CA ASN A 181 -6.18 -15.57 -27.19
C ASN A 181 -5.48 -14.85 -28.34
N GLN A 182 -4.31 -15.38 -28.73
CA GLN A 182 -3.49 -14.80 -29.79
C GLN A 182 -4.12 -14.91 -31.19
N LYS A 183 -5.02 -15.87 -31.43
CA LYS A 183 -5.68 -16.03 -32.73
C LYS A 183 -6.68 -14.90 -32.99
N ASP A 184 -7.42 -14.53 -31.95
CA ASP A 184 -8.46 -13.51 -32.04
C ASP A 184 -7.95 -12.13 -31.58
N GLY A 185 -6.74 -12.04 -31.02
CA GLY A 185 -6.15 -10.80 -30.49
C GLY A 185 -6.88 -10.27 -29.25
N MET A 186 -7.51 -11.15 -28.48
CA MET A 186 -8.38 -10.80 -27.35
C MET A 186 -7.79 -11.26 -26.02
N VAL A 187 -7.97 -10.44 -24.99
CA VAL A 187 -7.66 -10.76 -23.59
C VAL A 187 -8.97 -10.97 -22.85
N ARG A 188 -9.12 -12.13 -22.21
CA ARG A 188 -10.23 -12.43 -21.30
C ARG A 188 -9.76 -12.30 -19.87
N PHE A 189 -10.31 -11.35 -19.14
CA PHE A 189 -10.08 -11.17 -17.72
C PHE A 189 -10.89 -12.21 -16.93
N LEU A 190 -10.27 -12.71 -15.87
CA LEU A 190 -10.82 -13.73 -14.98
C LEU A 190 -10.89 -13.17 -13.57
N GLU A 191 -11.78 -13.72 -12.77
CA GLU A 191 -11.77 -13.49 -11.32
C GLU A 191 -10.65 -14.31 -10.67
N ASP A 192 -10.29 -13.93 -9.43
CA ASP A 192 -9.30 -14.66 -8.66
C ASP A 192 -9.74 -16.13 -8.52
N PRO A 193 -8.94 -17.10 -9.00
CA PRO A 193 -9.28 -18.51 -8.93
C PRO A 193 -9.25 -19.05 -7.50
N GLU A 194 -8.82 -18.26 -6.51
CA GLU A 194 -8.74 -18.66 -5.11
C GLU A 194 -10.12 -18.96 -4.51
N GLN A 195 -10.33 -20.22 -4.10
CA GLN A 195 -11.62 -20.70 -3.58
C GLN A 195 -11.66 -20.82 -2.06
N TYR A 196 -10.58 -20.51 -1.34
CA TYR A 196 -10.49 -20.60 0.12
C TYR A 196 -10.73 -22.00 0.71
N LYS A 197 -10.53 -23.05 -0.09
CA LYS A 197 -10.82 -24.45 0.28
C LYS A 197 -9.57 -25.30 0.51
N THR A 198 -8.38 -24.80 0.17
CA THR A 198 -7.15 -25.59 0.21
C THR A 198 -6.55 -25.62 1.62
N CYS A 199 -5.86 -26.72 1.94
CA CYS A 199 -5.13 -26.85 3.21
C CYS A 199 -4.09 -25.74 3.40
N GLU A 200 -3.46 -25.26 2.33
CA GLU A 200 -2.51 -24.14 2.37
C GLU A 200 -3.12 -22.87 2.98
N ILE A 201 -4.41 -22.62 2.77
CA ILE A 201 -5.10 -21.43 3.29
C ILE A 201 -5.40 -21.61 4.77
N ILE A 202 -5.77 -22.83 5.18
CA ILE A 202 -5.93 -23.17 6.59
C ILE A 202 -4.61 -22.95 7.33
N GLU A 203 -3.49 -23.39 6.78
CA GLU A 203 -2.16 -23.16 7.35
C GLU A 203 -1.81 -21.67 7.44
N ARG A 204 -2.12 -20.86 6.41
CA ARG A 204 -1.91 -19.41 6.46
C ARG A 204 -2.78 -18.72 7.52
N ILE A 205 -4.02 -19.18 7.68
CA ILE A 205 -4.93 -18.68 8.72
C ILE A 205 -4.39 -19.03 10.09
N ASP A 206 -4.00 -20.29 10.32
CA ASP A 206 -3.43 -20.74 11.59
C ASP A 206 -2.17 -19.95 11.95
N PHE A 207 -1.26 -19.77 10.98
CA PHE A 207 -0.08 -18.92 11.17
C PHE A 207 -0.44 -17.47 11.54
N SER A 208 -1.48 -16.91 10.91
CA SER A 208 -1.97 -15.56 11.22
C SER A 208 -2.57 -15.49 12.62
N ILE A 209 -3.31 -16.52 13.05
CA ILE A 209 -3.86 -16.64 14.40
C ILE A 209 -2.73 -16.70 15.42
N GLN A 210 -1.73 -17.55 15.21
CA GLN A 210 -0.56 -17.65 16.10
C GLN A 210 0.16 -16.30 16.25
N ARG A 211 0.33 -15.56 15.16
CA ARG A 211 0.91 -14.20 15.19
C ARG A 211 0.07 -13.22 16.00
N ILE A 212 -1.25 -13.26 15.85
CA ILE A 212 -2.17 -12.39 16.61
C ILE A 212 -2.14 -12.77 18.10
N MET A 213 -2.13 -14.07 18.44
CA MET A 213 -2.00 -14.53 19.81
C MET A 213 -0.69 -14.08 20.46
N ALA A 214 0.43 -14.17 19.74
CA ALA A 214 1.72 -13.68 20.21
C ALA A 214 1.71 -12.16 20.46
N LEU A 215 1.09 -11.38 19.56
CA LEU A 215 0.92 -9.95 19.73
C LEU A 215 0.02 -9.61 20.93
N SER A 216 -1.10 -10.33 21.10
CA SER A 216 -2.02 -10.17 22.23
C SER A 216 -1.32 -10.43 23.55
N LYS A 217 -0.53 -11.52 23.64
CA LYS A 217 0.28 -11.81 24.83
C LYS A 217 1.25 -10.67 25.14
N LYS A 218 1.93 -10.13 24.12
CA LYS A 218 2.83 -8.98 24.29
C LYS A 218 2.07 -7.73 24.78
N LEU A 219 0.88 -7.48 24.24
CA LEU A 219 0.03 -6.36 24.67
C LEU A 219 -0.36 -6.51 26.16
N THR A 220 -0.81 -7.70 26.58
CA THR A 220 -1.13 -7.99 27.98
C THR A 220 0.05 -7.75 28.90
N THR A 221 1.25 -8.22 28.53
CA THR A 221 2.46 -7.96 29.35
C THR A 221 2.80 -6.48 29.44
N MET A 222 2.57 -5.70 28.38
CA MET A 222 2.79 -4.25 28.43
C MET A 222 1.73 -3.56 29.30
N ASP A 223 0.48 -4.00 29.24
CA ASP A 223 -0.62 -3.46 30.06
C ASP A 223 -0.41 -3.73 31.55
N GLU A 224 0.05 -4.93 31.91
CA GLU A 224 0.45 -5.29 33.27
C GLU A 224 1.58 -4.39 33.79
N LEU A 225 2.63 -4.20 32.97
CA LEU A 225 3.77 -3.35 33.34
C LEU A 225 3.34 -1.88 33.55
N VAL A 226 2.49 -1.34 32.67
CA VAL A 226 1.98 0.04 32.79
C VAL A 226 1.05 0.17 34.00
N SER A 227 0.20 -0.83 34.25
CA SER A 227 -0.73 -0.85 35.38
C SER A 227 -0.02 -0.87 36.73
N CYS A 228 1.16 -1.49 36.80
CA CYS A 228 1.99 -1.52 38.01
C CYS A 228 2.93 -0.31 38.16
N ASP A 229 3.02 0.59 37.17
CA ASP A 229 3.91 1.76 37.24
C ASP A 229 3.41 2.77 38.29
N PRO A 230 4.21 3.11 39.32
CA PRO A 230 3.82 4.08 40.35
C PRO A 230 3.41 5.45 39.78
N SER A 231 4.04 5.88 38.68
CA SER A 231 3.75 7.15 38.02
C SER A 231 2.39 7.13 37.32
N TYR A 232 2.00 5.98 36.79
CA TYR A 232 0.68 5.75 36.19
C TYR A 232 -0.40 5.70 37.27
N LEU A 233 -0.20 4.90 38.32
CA LEU A 233 -1.12 4.78 39.45
C LEU A 233 -1.36 6.12 40.16
N ALA A 234 -0.31 6.94 40.34
CA ALA A 234 -0.43 8.27 40.95
C ALA A 234 -1.23 9.29 40.10
N LYS A 235 -1.39 9.05 38.80
CA LYS A 235 -2.25 9.87 37.91
C LYS A 235 -3.65 9.27 37.79
N ALA A 236 -3.76 7.97 37.56
CA ALA A 236 -5.04 7.26 37.46
C ALA A 236 -5.88 7.36 38.75
N GLY A 237 -5.24 7.35 39.92
CA GLY A 237 -5.90 7.57 41.20
C GLY A 237 -6.43 8.99 41.42
N ARG A 238 -5.80 10.00 40.80
CA ARG A 238 -6.24 11.41 40.86
C ARG A 238 -7.39 11.71 39.90
N GLU A 239 -7.42 11.07 38.74
CA GLU A 239 -8.50 11.22 37.76
C GLU A 239 -9.84 10.67 38.30
N ARG A 240 -9.80 9.59 39.10
CA ARG A 240 -11.00 9.02 39.76
C ARG A 240 -11.61 9.89 40.85
N GLN A 241 -10.86 10.82 41.46
CA GLN A 241 -11.39 11.73 42.49
C GLN A 241 -12.14 12.95 41.92
N ARG A 242 -12.15 13.17 40.60
CA ARG A 242 -12.76 14.35 39.97
C ARG A 242 -14.23 14.18 39.54
N PHE A 243 -14.87 13.07 39.83
CA PHE A 243 -16.33 13.00 39.79
C PHE A 243 -16.86 13.47 41.14
N ASP A 244 -16.99 14.78 41.29
CA ASP A 244 -17.60 15.42 42.46
C ASP A 244 -18.99 14.83 42.71
N PHE A 245 -19.20 14.36 43.93
CA PHE A 245 -20.42 13.72 44.43
C PHE A 245 -21.46 14.76 44.87
N ASP A 246 -21.43 15.97 44.30
CA ASP A 246 -22.18 17.14 44.78
C ASP A 246 -23.35 17.55 43.87
N ASP A 247 -23.93 16.62 43.11
CA ASP A 247 -25.16 16.85 42.34
C ASP A 247 -26.31 15.94 42.80
N PHE A 248 -26.49 15.82 44.12
CA PHE A 248 -27.75 15.33 44.69
C PHE A 248 -28.76 16.48 44.69
N ASP A 249 -29.65 16.47 43.69
CA ASP A 249 -30.85 17.28 43.60
C ASP A 249 -31.54 17.43 44.97
N THR A 250 -31.58 18.66 45.47
CA THR A 250 -32.36 19.00 46.66
C THR A 250 -33.85 18.91 46.29
N VAL A 251 -34.55 17.92 46.85
CA VAL A 251 -35.98 17.70 46.69
C VAL A 251 -36.76 18.99 47.02
N PRO A 252 -37.68 19.48 46.16
CA PRO A 252 -38.48 20.64 46.49
C PRO A 252 -39.53 20.28 47.56
N GLN A 253 -39.31 20.68 48.81
CA GLN A 253 -40.38 20.76 49.81
C GLN A 253 -41.24 21.99 49.55
N LYS A 254 -42.30 21.86 48.75
CA LYS A 254 -43.50 22.69 48.89
C LYS A 254 -44.76 21.88 48.57
N PHE A 255 -45.36 21.32 49.61
CA PHE A 255 -46.81 21.17 49.69
C PHE A 255 -47.38 22.53 50.09
N ASN A 256 -48.30 23.07 49.31
CA ASN A 256 -49.28 24.03 49.79
C ASN A 256 -50.66 23.47 49.45
N LEU A 257 -51.53 23.46 50.47
CA LEU A 257 -52.97 23.24 50.37
C LEU A 257 -53.63 24.32 49.50
#